data_AF-A0A5C2SGT9-F1
#
_entry.id   AF-A0A5C2SGT9-F1
#
_cell.length_a   1.000
_cell.length_b   1.000
_cell.length_c   1.000
_cell.angle_alpha   90.00
_cell.angle_beta   90.00
_cell.angle_gamma   90.00
#
_symmetry.space_group_name_H-M   'P 1'
#
loop_
_entity.id
_entity.type
_entity.pdbx_description
1 polymer ?
#
loop_
_entity_poly.entity_id
_entity_poly.type
_entity_poly.pdbx_seq_one_letter_code
_entity_poly.pdbx_strand_id
1 'polypeptide(L)'
;MKLKAVSALVALALELLTVSTYATRLLEARLPPHVDSLARRQAGNNGIHLAVSPVCGPLSGSGNVSDVNAGVDLSRVKTIVAFGDSYTDGGRQDGGPLPPPVITPPDAEAGGRSTDGRVWVEDIADDIGATIMDYAQSGACTDLSLWPSAIKKVDFIGQMATFLNQSNDLDPETTLYAVFFGINDFEDSKTDGEANLQAAAQVILAQIRTLASAPSNARSFLVTDVYGRGTHTPAGDAFVQTVFSGLHDLHLGINSTGHSEAPGEGPKLNVAFAEFSRIWDGVLGADPGFEAFGYVSTDACITDCSDVFCSTEGMCDDPEHFFYYIPGHPSKEGHRIMADYVEEVLDRCGEA
;
A
#
# COMPACT_ATOMS: atom_id res chain seq x y z
N MET A 1 -42.90 -48.30 48.51
CA MET A 1 -43.31 -47.40 47.40
C MET A 1 -42.55 -46.07 47.51
N LYS A 2 -41.21 -46.11 47.39
CA LYS A 2 -40.31 -44.94 47.38
C LYS A 2 -38.99 -45.39 46.74
N LEU A 3 -38.98 -45.66 45.44
CA LEU A 3 -37.72 -45.93 44.71
C LEU A 3 -37.80 -45.64 43.20
N LYS A 4 -38.88 -45.01 42.70
CA LYS A 4 -39.02 -44.63 41.28
C LYS A 4 -38.87 -43.12 41.02
N ALA A 5 -38.88 -42.28 42.05
CA ALA A 5 -38.81 -40.81 41.88
C ALA A 5 -37.38 -40.27 41.78
N VAL A 6 -36.36 -40.99 42.28
CA VAL A 6 -34.97 -40.51 42.25
C VAL A 6 -34.33 -40.70 40.88
N SER A 7 -34.78 -41.68 40.08
CA SER A 7 -34.18 -41.97 38.78
C SER A 7 -34.57 -40.96 37.69
N ALA A 8 -35.72 -40.28 37.82
CA ALA A 8 -36.17 -39.28 36.85
C ALA A 8 -35.49 -37.92 37.04
N LEU A 9 -35.14 -37.55 38.29
CA LEU A 9 -34.42 -36.30 38.58
C LEU A 9 -32.95 -36.35 38.16
N VAL A 10 -32.31 -37.52 38.17
CA VAL A 10 -30.92 -37.68 37.71
C VAL A 10 -30.83 -37.64 36.17
N ALA A 11 -31.84 -38.17 35.46
CA ALA A 11 -31.89 -38.11 34.01
C ALA A 11 -32.10 -36.68 33.48
N LEU A 12 -32.95 -35.87 34.13
CA LEU A 12 -33.18 -34.48 33.74
C LEU A 12 -31.96 -33.58 33.98
N ALA A 13 -31.20 -33.85 35.05
CA ALA A 13 -29.96 -33.11 35.35
C ALA A 13 -28.83 -33.44 34.37
N LEU A 14 -28.78 -34.67 33.83
CA LEU A 14 -27.79 -35.07 32.83
C LEU A 14 -28.07 -34.44 31.45
N GLU A 15 -29.35 -34.31 31.06
CA GLU A 15 -29.73 -33.65 29.81
C GLU A 15 -29.47 -32.12 29.86
N LEU A 16 -29.71 -31.46 30.99
CA LEU A 16 -29.39 -30.03 31.18
C LEU A 16 -27.88 -29.74 31.16
N LEU A 17 -27.04 -30.66 31.64
CA LEU A 17 -25.58 -30.55 31.53
C LEU A 17 -25.08 -30.77 30.11
N THR A 18 -25.70 -31.65 29.32
CA THR A 18 -25.33 -31.84 27.90
C THR A 18 -25.71 -30.65 27.01
N VAL A 19 -26.83 -29.97 27.29
CA VAL A 19 -27.23 -28.75 26.57
C VAL A 19 -26.27 -27.59 26.90
N SER A 20 -25.75 -27.53 28.13
CA SER A 20 -24.75 -26.52 28.53
C SER A 20 -23.41 -26.68 27.80
N THR A 21 -22.94 -27.92 27.60
CA THR A 21 -21.69 -28.20 26.85
C THR A 21 -21.81 -28.02 25.33
N TYR A 22 -23.01 -28.15 24.76
CA TYR A 22 -23.25 -27.83 23.35
C TYR A 22 -23.40 -26.32 23.12
N ALA A 23 -23.97 -25.59 24.08
CA ALA A 23 -24.07 -24.12 24.01
C ALA A 23 -22.72 -23.41 24.21
N THR A 24 -21.78 -24.00 24.96
CA THR A 24 -20.41 -23.44 25.11
C THR A 24 -19.46 -23.79 23.96
N ARG A 25 -19.75 -24.84 23.16
CA ARG A 25 -18.97 -25.14 21.95
C ARG A 25 -19.40 -24.37 20.70
N LEU A 26 -20.50 -23.62 20.77
CA LEU A 26 -20.99 -22.76 19.68
C LEU A 26 -20.61 -21.28 19.86
N LEU A 27 -19.84 -20.94 20.91
CA LEU A 27 -19.34 -19.58 21.15
C LEU A 27 -17.81 -19.46 21.11
N GLU A 28 -17.12 -20.46 20.54
CA GLU A 28 -15.81 -20.25 19.95
C GLU A 28 -15.99 -20.35 18.44
N ALA A 29 -16.64 -19.35 17.85
CA ALA A 29 -16.40 -19.04 16.46
C ALA A 29 -14.92 -18.69 16.38
N ARG A 30 -14.06 -19.67 16.05
CA ARG A 30 -12.71 -19.38 15.58
C ARG A 30 -12.89 -18.42 14.42
N LEU A 31 -12.54 -17.16 14.66
CA LEU A 31 -12.33 -16.19 13.61
C LEU A 31 -11.47 -16.85 12.53
N PRO A 32 -11.71 -16.59 11.23
CA PRO A 32 -10.84 -17.07 10.17
C PRO A 32 -9.37 -16.77 10.54
N PRO A 33 -8.41 -17.64 10.20
CA PRO A 33 -7.01 -17.43 10.55
C PRO A 33 -6.46 -16.04 10.14
N HIS A 34 -7.05 -15.40 9.12
CA HIS A 34 -6.79 -14.01 8.71
C HIS A 34 -7.23 -12.92 9.71
N VAL A 35 -8.35 -13.11 10.42
CA VAL A 35 -8.83 -12.08 11.36
C VAL A 35 -8.06 -12.12 12.68
N ASP A 36 -7.54 -13.29 13.09
CA ASP A 36 -6.62 -13.43 14.23
C ASP A 36 -5.20 -12.91 13.90
N SER A 37 -4.78 -12.89 12.62
CA SER A 37 -3.51 -12.24 12.23
C SER A 37 -3.63 -10.72 12.18
N LEU A 38 -4.70 -10.16 11.59
CA LEU A 38 -4.96 -8.71 11.58
C LEU A 38 -5.08 -8.13 12.98
N ALA A 39 -5.87 -8.74 13.87
CA ALA A 39 -6.02 -8.26 15.25
C ALA A 39 -4.71 -8.32 16.06
N ARG A 40 -3.84 -9.31 15.81
CA ARG A 40 -2.51 -9.38 16.43
C ARG A 40 -1.53 -8.36 15.85
N ARG A 41 -1.62 -8.07 14.55
CA ARG A 41 -0.81 -7.04 13.88
C ARG A 41 -1.18 -5.65 14.36
N GLN A 42 -2.48 -5.35 14.47
CA GLN A 42 -2.98 -4.10 15.06
C GLN A 42 -2.57 -3.93 16.53
N ALA A 43 -2.60 -5.01 17.34
CA ALA A 43 -2.11 -4.97 18.71
C ALA A 43 -0.58 -4.80 18.82
N GLY A 44 0.16 -5.10 17.75
CA GLY A 44 1.62 -4.94 17.64
C GLY A 44 2.09 -3.59 17.10
N ASN A 45 1.17 -2.77 16.56
CA ASN A 45 1.46 -1.48 15.92
C ASN A 45 1.31 -0.29 16.89
N ASN A 46 1.74 -0.46 18.14
CA ASN A 46 1.61 0.55 19.20
C ASN A 46 0.18 1.08 19.44
N GLY A 47 -0.85 0.31 19.07
CA GLY A 47 -2.24 0.75 19.16
C GLY A 47 -2.72 1.58 17.96
N ILE A 48 -1.85 1.90 17.01
CA ILE A 48 -2.21 2.51 15.73
C ILE A 48 -2.86 1.47 14.82
N HIS A 49 -4.02 1.80 14.25
CA HIS A 49 -4.81 0.88 13.43
C HIS A 49 -5.65 1.63 12.40
N LEU A 50 -6.13 0.91 11.38
CA LEU A 50 -7.09 1.45 10.43
C LEU A 50 -8.42 1.79 11.13
N ALA A 51 -8.86 3.03 10.99
CA ALA A 51 -10.21 3.47 11.35
C ALA A 51 -11.11 3.70 10.12
N VAL A 52 -10.60 3.41 8.92
CA VAL A 52 -11.32 3.42 7.65
C VAL A 52 -11.20 2.05 7.00
N SER A 53 -12.12 1.73 6.09
CA SER A 53 -12.06 0.51 5.28
C SER A 53 -12.00 0.87 3.80
N PRO A 54 -11.48 -0.04 2.96
CA PRO A 54 -11.56 0.10 1.52
C PRO A 54 -12.98 0.32 1.01
N VAL A 55 -13.11 1.14 -0.03
CA VAL A 55 -14.34 1.36 -0.78
C VAL A 55 -14.25 0.57 -2.07
N CYS A 56 -14.63 -0.69 -1.99
CA CYS A 56 -14.60 -1.59 -3.14
C CYS A 56 -15.58 -1.16 -4.24
N GLY A 57 -15.12 -1.24 -5.49
CA GLY A 57 -15.94 -1.00 -6.68
C GLY A 57 -15.41 -1.77 -7.89
N PRO A 58 -16.14 -1.74 -9.03
CA PRO A 58 -15.68 -2.41 -10.24
C PRO A 58 -14.50 -1.66 -10.87
N LEU A 59 -13.52 -2.39 -11.40
CA LEU A 59 -12.51 -1.83 -12.27
C LEU A 59 -13.20 -1.41 -13.57
N SER A 60 -13.20 -0.11 -13.89
CA SER A 60 -13.96 0.43 -15.02
C SER A 60 -13.21 1.56 -15.71
N GLY A 61 -13.17 1.53 -17.05
CA GLY A 61 -12.55 2.58 -17.85
C GLY A 61 -13.26 3.94 -17.79
N SER A 62 -14.54 3.99 -17.38
CA SER A 62 -15.35 5.22 -17.32
C SER A 62 -16.09 5.42 -16.00
N GLY A 63 -15.84 4.56 -15.01
CA GLY A 63 -16.42 4.65 -13.67
C GLY A 63 -15.58 5.52 -12.75
N ASN A 64 -16.13 5.81 -11.57
CA ASN A 64 -15.36 6.47 -10.51
C ASN A 64 -14.23 5.55 -10.04
N VAL A 65 -13.12 6.15 -9.62
CA VAL A 65 -12.04 5.46 -8.90
C VAL A 65 -12.61 4.77 -7.66
N SER A 66 -12.14 3.56 -7.41
CA SER A 66 -12.48 2.75 -6.24
C SER A 66 -11.34 1.78 -5.94
N ASP A 67 -11.32 1.21 -4.75
CA ASP A 67 -10.39 0.13 -4.45
C ASP A 67 -10.81 -1.16 -5.19
N VAL A 68 -9.86 -1.88 -5.75
CA VAL A 68 -10.16 -3.09 -6.53
C VAL A 68 -9.00 -4.08 -6.54
N ASN A 69 -9.35 -5.37 -6.56
CA ASN A 69 -8.45 -6.49 -6.83
C ASN A 69 -9.00 -7.31 -8.00
N ALA A 70 -8.43 -7.12 -9.20
CA ALA A 70 -8.73 -7.86 -10.41
C ALA A 70 -7.66 -8.94 -10.68
N GLY A 71 -7.51 -9.88 -9.73
CA GLY A 71 -6.77 -11.13 -9.92
C GLY A 71 -5.41 -11.26 -9.22
N VAL A 72 -5.02 -10.32 -8.36
CA VAL A 72 -3.80 -10.43 -7.54
C VAL A 72 -4.07 -11.34 -6.33
N ASP A 73 -3.24 -12.38 -6.18
CA ASP A 73 -3.32 -13.36 -5.08
C ASP A 73 -2.02 -13.36 -4.28
N LEU A 74 -2.03 -12.72 -3.11
CA LEU A 74 -0.86 -12.62 -2.23
C LEU A 74 -0.34 -13.98 -1.77
N SER A 75 -1.19 -15.00 -1.67
CA SER A 75 -0.76 -16.33 -1.19
C SER A 75 0.20 -17.04 -2.15
N ARG A 76 0.27 -16.57 -3.40
CA ARG A 76 1.17 -17.08 -4.45
C ARG A 76 2.45 -16.26 -4.60
N VAL A 77 2.49 -15.05 -4.05
CA VAL A 77 3.60 -14.12 -4.23
C VAL A 77 4.80 -14.59 -3.43
N LYS A 78 5.96 -14.69 -4.11
CA LYS A 78 7.26 -15.02 -3.51
C LYS A 78 8.26 -13.87 -3.62
N THR A 79 8.05 -12.98 -4.59
CA THR A 79 8.88 -11.82 -4.82
C THR A 79 8.00 -10.59 -5.05
N ILE A 80 8.31 -9.48 -4.38
CA ILE A 80 7.74 -8.17 -4.66
C ILE A 80 8.85 -7.32 -5.28
N VAL A 81 8.63 -6.82 -6.49
CA VAL A 81 9.47 -5.79 -7.12
C VAL A 81 8.81 -4.45 -6.90
N ALA A 82 9.45 -3.55 -6.16
CA ALA A 82 8.87 -2.27 -5.77
C ALA A 82 9.50 -1.12 -6.56
N PHE A 83 8.65 -0.25 -7.10
CA PHE A 83 9.01 1.01 -7.73
C PHE A 83 8.22 2.13 -7.07
N GLY A 84 8.88 3.25 -6.81
CA GLY A 84 8.21 4.39 -6.24
C GLY A 84 9.13 5.48 -5.69
N ASP A 85 8.62 6.24 -4.76
CA ASP A 85 9.31 7.38 -4.16
C ASP A 85 9.72 7.13 -2.69
N SER A 86 9.83 8.20 -1.90
CA SER A 86 10.22 8.15 -0.49
C SER A 86 9.26 7.36 0.40
N TYR A 87 8.02 7.13 -0.03
CA TYR A 87 7.08 6.29 0.72
C TYR A 87 7.33 4.80 0.51
N THR A 88 8.18 4.44 -0.46
CA THR A 88 8.48 3.06 -0.86
C THR A 88 9.97 2.75 -0.77
N ASP A 89 10.86 3.76 -0.77
CA ASP A 89 12.32 3.60 -0.69
C ASP A 89 12.77 3.03 0.66
N GLY A 90 13.21 1.77 0.61
CA GLY A 90 13.80 0.98 1.68
C GLY A 90 15.27 1.27 1.94
N GLY A 91 15.84 2.38 1.44
CA GLY A 91 17.23 2.77 1.67
C GLY A 91 18.27 2.02 0.82
N ARG A 92 17.83 1.20 -0.15
CA ARG A 92 18.68 0.61 -1.19
C ARG A 92 17.89 0.41 -2.48
N GLN A 93 18.33 1.04 -3.55
CA GLN A 93 17.51 1.23 -4.76
C GLN A 93 17.96 0.39 -5.97
N ASP A 94 18.56 -0.78 -5.74
CA ASP A 94 19.09 -1.66 -6.79
C ASP A 94 18.53 -3.09 -6.79
N GLY A 95 17.45 -3.33 -6.04
CA GLY A 95 16.83 -4.65 -5.89
C GLY A 95 17.56 -5.61 -4.96
N GLY A 96 18.68 -5.18 -4.36
CA GLY A 96 19.41 -5.97 -3.38
C GLY A 96 18.81 -5.95 -1.96
N PRO A 97 19.36 -6.73 -1.02
CA PRO A 97 18.89 -6.77 0.36
C PRO A 97 18.93 -5.39 1.01
N LEU A 98 17.80 -5.00 1.63
CA LEU A 98 17.70 -3.72 2.31
C LEU A 98 18.52 -3.69 3.60
N PRO A 99 19.07 -2.53 4.00
CA PRO A 99 19.67 -2.37 5.32
C PRO A 99 18.61 -2.52 6.42
N PRO A 100 19.02 -2.84 7.67
CA PRO A 100 18.07 -2.94 8.79
C PRO A 100 17.28 -1.64 8.98
N PRO A 101 15.95 -1.69 9.20
CA PRO A 101 15.11 -0.52 9.41
C PRO A 101 15.25 -0.02 10.86
N VAL A 102 16.43 0.51 11.19
CA VAL A 102 16.77 1.00 12.54
C VAL A 102 17.33 2.40 12.49
N ILE A 103 16.91 3.23 13.45
CA ILE A 103 17.41 4.59 13.65
C ILE A 103 18.84 4.55 14.19
N THR A 104 19.73 5.32 13.56
CA THR A 104 21.11 5.51 14.03
C THR A 104 21.37 7.01 14.21
N PRO A 105 21.14 7.55 15.42
CA PRO A 105 21.29 8.98 15.67
C PRO A 105 22.68 9.51 15.28
N PRO A 106 22.77 10.75 14.75
CA PRO A 106 21.70 11.75 14.71
C PRO A 106 20.73 11.59 13.53
N ASP A 107 20.94 10.61 12.65
CA ASP A 107 20.10 10.39 11.49
C ASP A 107 18.73 9.83 11.91
N ALA A 108 17.66 10.53 11.49
CA ALA A 108 16.28 10.13 11.71
C ALA A 108 15.77 9.14 10.67
N GLU A 109 16.51 8.88 9.59
CA GLU A 109 16.05 7.97 8.53
C GLU A 109 16.47 6.53 8.84
N ALA A 110 15.50 5.67 9.18
CA ALA A 110 15.77 4.29 9.60
C ALA A 110 16.41 3.49 8.46
N GLY A 111 17.71 3.22 8.54
CA GLY A 111 18.44 2.55 7.46
C GLY A 111 18.23 3.23 6.10
N GLY A 112 18.04 4.55 6.05
CA GLY A 112 17.79 5.31 4.82
C GLY A 112 16.33 5.36 4.33
N ARG A 113 15.35 4.82 5.08
CA ARG A 113 13.93 5.09 4.80
C ARG A 113 13.59 6.51 5.25
N SER A 114 12.73 7.21 4.51
CA SER A 114 12.17 8.50 4.94
C SER A 114 11.09 8.35 6.04
N THR A 115 11.35 7.48 7.02
CA THR A 115 10.51 7.16 8.18
C THR A 115 11.37 6.53 9.28
N ASP A 116 10.79 6.18 10.43
CA ASP A 116 11.47 5.61 11.60
C ASP A 116 11.52 4.08 11.65
N GLY A 117 11.14 3.41 10.55
CA GLY A 117 11.14 1.96 10.44
C GLY A 117 10.93 1.46 9.01
N ARG A 118 10.16 0.38 8.88
CA ARG A 118 9.80 -0.22 7.59
C ARG A 118 8.82 0.69 6.83
N VAL A 119 8.93 0.70 5.51
CA VAL A 119 7.87 1.23 4.64
C VAL A 119 6.80 0.17 4.34
N TRP A 120 5.65 0.61 3.83
CA TRP A 120 4.46 -0.23 3.65
C TRP A 120 4.71 -1.52 2.85
N VAL A 121 5.52 -1.45 1.79
CA VAL A 121 5.80 -2.60 0.92
C VAL A 121 6.69 -3.65 1.61
N GLU A 122 7.55 -3.23 2.55
CA GLU A 122 8.35 -4.14 3.36
C GLU A 122 7.48 -4.94 4.31
N ASP A 123 6.45 -4.31 4.89
CA ASP A 123 5.52 -4.97 5.79
C ASP A 123 4.67 -6.02 5.06
N ILE A 124 4.18 -5.72 3.85
CA ILE A 124 3.49 -6.72 3.02
C ILE A 124 4.44 -7.89 2.72
N ALA A 125 5.68 -7.62 2.35
CA ALA A 125 6.66 -8.66 2.05
C ALA A 125 6.94 -9.55 3.28
N ASP A 126 7.09 -8.95 4.46
CA ASP A 126 7.31 -9.66 5.73
C ASP A 126 6.11 -10.54 6.11
N ASP A 127 4.89 -10.01 5.97
CA ASP A 127 3.65 -10.71 6.30
C ASP A 127 3.46 -12.02 5.50
N ILE A 128 3.82 -11.99 4.22
CA ILE A 128 3.67 -13.15 3.33
C ILE A 128 4.97 -13.95 3.16
N GLY A 129 6.07 -13.51 3.78
CA GLY A 129 7.39 -14.12 3.64
C GLY A 129 7.99 -14.02 2.22
N ALA A 130 7.66 -12.97 1.48
CA ALA A 130 8.21 -12.70 0.15
C ALA A 130 9.57 -12.00 0.23
N THR A 131 10.38 -12.18 -0.82
CA THR A 131 11.58 -11.37 -1.04
C THR A 131 11.18 -10.02 -1.63
N ILE A 132 11.66 -8.93 -1.05
CA ILE A 132 11.52 -7.60 -1.64
C ILE A 132 12.74 -7.26 -2.51
N MET A 133 12.49 -6.79 -3.73
CA MET A 133 13.46 -6.19 -4.63
C MET A 133 13.06 -4.73 -4.84
N ASP A 134 13.69 -3.84 -4.09
CA ASP A 134 13.32 -2.43 -4.06
C ASP A 134 14.17 -1.59 -5.03
N TYR A 135 13.49 -0.81 -5.85
CA TYR A 135 14.06 0.17 -6.77
C TYR A 135 13.54 1.58 -6.51
N ALA A 136 12.62 1.77 -5.55
CA ALA A 136 12.07 3.06 -5.21
C ALA A 136 13.19 4.01 -4.75
N GLN A 137 13.05 5.30 -5.11
CA GLN A 137 14.05 6.33 -4.80
C GLN A 137 13.35 7.54 -4.19
N SER A 138 13.81 7.98 -3.02
CA SER A 138 13.30 9.18 -2.36
C SER A 138 13.33 10.40 -3.30
N GLY A 139 12.17 11.05 -3.44
CA GLY A 139 11.96 12.20 -4.33
C GLY A 139 11.71 11.84 -5.80
N ALA A 140 11.50 10.57 -6.15
CA ALA A 140 11.21 10.19 -7.53
C ALA A 140 9.84 10.69 -8.02
N CYS A 141 9.85 11.37 -9.15
CA CYS A 141 8.69 11.61 -9.99
C CYS A 141 8.53 10.49 -11.03
N THR A 142 7.49 10.53 -11.87
CA THR A 142 7.34 9.55 -12.95
C THR A 142 8.37 9.73 -14.07
N ASP A 143 8.65 10.96 -14.50
CA ASP A 143 9.59 11.29 -15.59
C ASP A 143 10.16 12.71 -15.43
N LEU A 144 11.49 12.83 -15.27
CA LEU A 144 12.16 14.12 -15.07
C LEU A 144 12.00 15.09 -16.25
N SER A 145 11.67 14.62 -17.45
CA SER A 145 11.43 15.48 -18.60
C SER A 145 10.15 16.31 -18.47
N LEU A 146 9.21 15.86 -17.63
CA LEU A 146 7.98 16.58 -17.29
C LEU A 146 8.20 17.61 -16.17
N TRP A 147 9.23 17.40 -15.35
CA TRP A 147 9.44 18.10 -14.08
C TRP A 147 10.85 18.73 -14.00
N PRO A 148 11.14 19.76 -14.81
CA PRO A 148 12.44 20.43 -14.77
C PRO A 148 12.80 21.01 -13.40
N SER A 149 11.79 21.39 -12.58
CA SER A 149 11.96 21.91 -11.22
C SER A 149 12.28 20.86 -10.15
N ALA A 150 12.12 19.56 -10.46
CA ALA A 150 12.33 18.45 -9.52
C ALA A 150 13.68 18.59 -8.78
N ILE A 151 13.65 18.56 -7.45
CA ILE A 151 14.83 18.77 -6.61
C ILE A 151 15.80 17.58 -6.74
N LYS A 152 15.27 16.36 -6.60
CA LYS A 152 16.01 15.12 -6.81
C LYS A 152 15.92 14.76 -8.29
N LYS A 153 17.05 14.40 -8.90
CA LYS A 153 17.12 14.00 -10.31
C LYS A 153 17.02 12.49 -10.45
N VAL A 154 15.91 11.95 -9.96
CA VAL A 154 15.57 10.53 -9.97
C VAL A 154 14.10 10.36 -10.41
N ASP A 155 13.78 9.33 -11.17
CA ASP A 155 12.43 9.07 -11.67
C ASP A 155 12.15 7.59 -11.90
N PHE A 156 10.89 7.26 -12.17
CA PHE A 156 10.47 5.90 -12.51
C PHE A 156 11.21 5.35 -13.72
N ILE A 157 11.49 6.18 -14.74
CA ILE A 157 12.24 5.77 -15.93
C ILE A 157 13.65 5.26 -15.56
N GLY A 158 14.36 5.95 -14.67
CA GLY A 158 15.67 5.55 -14.18
C GLY A 158 15.63 4.28 -13.33
N GLN A 159 14.60 4.11 -12.49
CA GLN A 159 14.38 2.88 -11.71
C GLN A 159 14.17 1.69 -12.64
N MET A 160 13.32 1.87 -13.66
CA MET A 160 13.05 0.88 -14.70
C MET A 160 14.31 0.52 -15.49
N ALA A 161 15.14 1.51 -15.85
CA ALA A 161 16.41 1.25 -16.52
C ALA A 161 17.34 0.38 -15.65
N THR A 162 17.39 0.64 -14.35
CA THR A 162 18.20 -0.14 -13.40
C THR A 162 17.71 -1.59 -13.34
N PHE A 163 16.42 -1.81 -13.12
CA PHE A 163 15.81 -3.13 -13.07
C PHE A 163 16.02 -3.93 -14.37
N LEU A 164 15.74 -3.32 -15.53
CA LEU A 164 15.83 -4.00 -16.82
C LEU A 164 17.29 -4.34 -17.21
N ASN A 165 18.26 -3.51 -16.82
CA ASN A 165 19.68 -3.75 -17.09
C ASN A 165 20.25 -4.94 -16.29
N GLN A 166 19.60 -5.34 -15.20
CA GLN A 166 20.04 -6.48 -14.39
C GLN A 166 19.63 -7.83 -14.99
N SER A 167 18.74 -7.84 -15.99
CA SER A 167 18.28 -9.07 -16.66
C SER A 167 17.78 -10.13 -15.67
N ASN A 168 17.00 -9.69 -14.67
CA ASN A 168 16.44 -10.58 -13.66
C ASN A 168 15.58 -11.68 -14.30
N ASP A 169 15.73 -12.92 -13.81
CA ASP A 169 14.93 -14.08 -14.22
C ASP A 169 13.89 -14.38 -13.13
N LEU A 170 12.81 -13.59 -13.12
CA LEU A 170 11.74 -13.69 -12.14
C LEU A 170 10.57 -14.49 -12.70
N ASP A 171 9.98 -15.36 -11.88
CA ASP A 171 8.78 -16.12 -12.26
C ASP A 171 7.55 -15.18 -12.28
N PRO A 172 6.94 -14.90 -13.45
CA PRO A 172 5.81 -13.99 -13.54
C PRO A 172 4.56 -14.46 -12.77
N GLU A 173 4.46 -15.76 -12.47
CA GLU A 173 3.33 -16.35 -11.75
C GLU A 173 3.43 -16.19 -10.23
N THR A 174 4.60 -15.79 -9.72
CA THR A 174 4.86 -15.58 -8.29
C THR A 174 5.51 -14.23 -7.98
N THR A 175 5.60 -13.33 -8.96
CA THR A 175 6.18 -12.00 -8.81
C THR A 175 5.08 -10.94 -8.86
N LEU A 176 4.99 -10.12 -7.82
CA LEU A 176 4.14 -8.93 -7.78
C LEU A 176 4.99 -7.69 -8.05
N TYR A 177 4.52 -6.83 -8.94
CA TYR A 177 5.13 -5.53 -9.20
C TYR A 177 4.32 -4.46 -8.49
N ALA A 178 4.89 -3.86 -7.44
CA ALA A 178 4.28 -2.78 -6.69
C ALA A 178 4.75 -1.42 -7.26
N VAL A 179 3.80 -0.54 -7.58
CA VAL A 179 4.06 0.77 -8.20
C VAL A 179 3.36 1.87 -7.38
N PHE A 180 4.14 2.83 -6.88
CA PHE A 180 3.67 3.97 -6.11
C PHE A 180 4.30 5.26 -6.64
N PHE A 181 3.53 6.15 -7.27
CA PHE A 181 4.00 7.45 -7.75
C PHE A 181 2.87 8.46 -7.72
N GLY A 182 3.22 9.76 -7.71
CA GLY A 182 2.26 10.86 -7.81
C GLY A 182 2.55 11.99 -6.85
N ILE A 183 3.20 11.72 -5.71
CA ILE A 183 3.52 12.74 -4.69
C ILE A 183 4.43 13.82 -5.27
N ASN A 184 5.58 13.43 -5.82
CA ASN A 184 6.56 14.39 -6.35
C ASN A 184 6.05 15.03 -7.64
N ASP A 185 5.36 14.28 -8.50
CA ASP A 185 4.70 14.82 -9.70
C ASP A 185 3.70 15.92 -9.34
N PHE A 186 2.88 15.72 -8.31
CA PHE A 186 1.93 16.72 -7.84
C PHE A 186 2.63 17.95 -7.24
N GLU A 187 3.67 17.77 -6.44
CA GLU A 187 4.44 18.89 -5.88
C GLU A 187 5.14 19.70 -6.97
N ASP A 188 5.83 19.05 -7.90
CA ASP A 188 6.53 19.71 -9.02
C ASP A 188 5.54 20.42 -9.96
N SER A 189 4.32 19.88 -10.11
CA SER A 189 3.26 20.50 -10.93
C SER A 189 2.83 21.88 -10.46
N LYS A 190 3.02 22.20 -9.17
CA LYS A 190 2.75 23.55 -8.61
C LYS A 190 3.68 24.61 -9.20
N THR A 191 4.84 24.18 -9.72
CA THR A 191 5.84 25.04 -10.37
C THR A 191 5.82 24.87 -11.88
N ASP A 192 5.82 23.63 -12.37
CA ASP A 192 6.01 23.29 -13.78
C ASP A 192 4.70 23.17 -14.59
N GLY A 193 3.56 23.13 -13.89
CA GLY A 193 2.22 23.18 -14.46
C GLY A 193 1.44 21.87 -14.34
N GLU A 194 0.22 21.96 -13.80
CA GLU A 194 -0.69 20.83 -13.58
C GLU A 194 -1.07 20.04 -14.85
N ALA A 195 -0.94 20.65 -16.04
CA ALA A 195 -1.22 19.97 -17.31
C ALA A 195 -0.31 18.75 -17.56
N ASN A 196 0.89 18.73 -16.96
CA ASN A 196 1.85 17.64 -17.10
C ASN A 196 1.43 16.37 -16.32
N LEU A 197 0.53 16.49 -15.35
CA LEU A 197 0.06 15.33 -14.56
C LEU A 197 -0.57 14.27 -15.46
N GLN A 198 -1.30 14.66 -16.52
CA GLN A 198 -1.85 13.67 -17.45
C GLN A 198 -0.77 12.87 -18.19
N ALA A 199 0.36 13.50 -18.52
CA ALA A 199 1.49 12.79 -19.11
C ALA A 199 2.18 11.87 -18.07
N ALA A 200 2.30 12.30 -16.82
CA ALA A 200 2.84 11.49 -15.73
C ALA A 200 2.03 10.20 -15.48
N ALA A 201 0.69 10.29 -15.52
CA ALA A 201 -0.17 9.11 -15.43
C ALA A 201 0.10 8.11 -16.58
N GLN A 202 0.34 8.62 -17.80
CA GLN A 202 0.67 7.78 -18.95
C GLN A 202 2.04 7.12 -18.83
N VAL A 203 3.01 7.76 -18.16
CA VAL A 203 4.32 7.16 -17.88
C VAL A 203 4.16 5.90 -17.04
N ILE A 204 3.33 5.93 -15.98
CA ILE A 204 3.05 4.75 -15.14
C ILE A 204 2.53 3.59 -16.00
N LEU A 205 1.50 3.85 -16.82
CA LEU A 205 0.89 2.85 -17.69
C LEU A 205 1.88 2.31 -18.74
N ALA A 206 2.74 3.17 -19.28
CA ALA A 206 3.77 2.78 -20.24
C ALA A 206 4.85 1.88 -19.60
N GLN A 207 5.26 2.15 -18.36
CA GLN A 207 6.22 1.30 -17.65
C GLN A 207 5.61 -0.06 -17.27
N ILE A 208 4.32 -0.10 -16.88
CA ILE A 208 3.61 -1.37 -16.67
C ILE A 208 3.60 -2.21 -17.96
N ARG A 209 3.33 -1.61 -19.12
CA ARG A 209 3.41 -2.31 -20.42
C ARG A 209 4.81 -2.81 -20.74
N THR A 210 5.83 -2.03 -20.39
CA THR A 210 7.23 -2.40 -20.57
C THR A 210 7.58 -3.63 -19.71
N LEU A 211 7.17 -3.65 -18.45
CA LEU A 211 7.32 -4.81 -17.56
C LEU A 211 6.54 -6.03 -18.04
N ALA A 212 5.32 -5.82 -18.56
CA ALA A 212 4.48 -6.91 -19.08
C ALA A 212 5.03 -7.55 -20.35
N SER A 213 5.89 -6.84 -21.08
CA SER A 213 6.55 -7.29 -22.29
C SER A 213 7.79 -8.14 -21.98
N ALA A 214 8.31 -8.84 -22.99
CA ALA A 214 9.59 -9.53 -22.85
C ALA A 214 10.73 -8.53 -22.57
N PRO A 215 11.73 -8.89 -21.74
CA PRO A 215 11.95 -10.23 -21.17
C PRO A 215 11.19 -10.49 -19.85
N SER A 216 10.78 -9.46 -19.13
CA SER A 216 10.21 -9.59 -17.77
C SER A 216 8.89 -10.35 -17.74
N ASN A 217 8.06 -10.21 -18.78
CA ASN A 217 6.78 -10.91 -18.91
C ASN A 217 5.87 -10.79 -17.68
N ALA A 218 5.95 -9.66 -16.96
CA ALA A 218 5.21 -9.42 -15.72
C ALA A 218 3.70 -9.61 -15.90
N ARG A 219 3.03 -10.17 -14.88
CA ARG A 219 1.59 -10.46 -14.94
C ARG A 219 0.77 -9.87 -13.80
N SER A 220 1.38 -9.60 -12.65
CA SER A 220 0.64 -9.13 -11.47
C SER A 220 1.17 -7.77 -11.02
N PHE A 221 0.28 -6.78 -10.93
CA PHE A 221 0.60 -5.40 -10.57
C PHE A 221 -0.28 -4.93 -9.43
N LEU A 222 0.35 -4.31 -8.43
CA LEU A 222 -0.32 -3.52 -7.41
C LEU A 222 0.05 -2.05 -7.68
N VAL A 223 -0.95 -1.21 -7.88
CA VAL A 223 -0.76 0.23 -8.01
C VAL A 223 -1.44 0.93 -6.85
N THR A 224 -0.75 1.89 -6.26
CA THR A 224 -1.25 2.64 -5.10
C THR A 224 -0.98 4.12 -5.30
N ASP A 225 -1.86 4.96 -4.77
CA ASP A 225 -1.76 6.42 -4.92
C ASP A 225 -2.13 7.17 -3.64
N VAL A 226 -1.40 8.26 -3.38
CA VAL A 226 -1.81 9.36 -2.49
C VAL A 226 -1.12 10.66 -2.93
N TYR A 227 -1.28 11.02 -4.22
CA TYR A 227 -0.55 12.12 -4.84
C TYR A 227 -0.54 13.41 -3.99
N GLY A 228 -1.68 13.76 -3.38
CA GLY A 228 -1.89 15.02 -2.70
C GLY A 228 -1.79 14.96 -1.18
N ARG A 229 -1.54 13.78 -0.59
CA ARG A 229 -1.45 13.59 0.88
C ARG A 229 -2.61 14.25 1.63
N GLY A 230 -3.84 13.93 1.20
CA GLY A 230 -5.10 14.48 1.74
C GLY A 230 -5.56 15.79 1.08
N THR A 231 -4.79 16.32 0.12
CA THR A 231 -5.24 17.41 -0.76
C THR A 231 -5.82 16.84 -2.05
N HIS A 232 -7.02 17.29 -2.43
CA HIS A 232 -7.68 16.89 -3.67
C HIS A 232 -7.79 18.09 -4.63
N THR A 233 -7.35 17.92 -5.87
CA THR A 233 -7.51 18.92 -6.94
C THR A 233 -8.04 18.27 -8.21
N PRO A 234 -8.76 19.01 -9.08
CA PRO A 234 -9.26 18.45 -10.33
C PRO A 234 -8.17 17.82 -11.22
N ALA A 235 -6.96 18.37 -11.22
CA ALA A 235 -5.86 17.84 -12.04
C ALA A 235 -5.24 16.57 -11.44
N GLY A 236 -5.09 16.50 -10.12
CA GLY A 236 -4.62 15.31 -9.43
C GLY A 236 -5.63 14.17 -9.45
N ASP A 237 -6.91 14.46 -9.22
CA ASP A 237 -7.98 13.46 -9.31
C ASP A 237 -8.08 12.90 -10.73
N ALA A 238 -7.88 13.75 -11.75
CA ALA A 238 -7.80 13.31 -13.14
C ALA A 238 -6.55 12.46 -13.43
N PHE A 239 -5.43 12.67 -12.73
CA PHE A 239 -4.24 11.80 -12.82
C PHE A 239 -4.58 10.40 -12.31
N VAL A 240 -5.17 10.31 -11.13
CA VAL A 240 -5.58 9.02 -10.51
C VAL A 240 -6.60 8.31 -11.40
N GLN A 241 -7.61 9.02 -11.90
CA GLN A 241 -8.60 8.47 -12.82
C GLN A 241 -7.96 7.90 -14.09
N THR A 242 -6.97 8.59 -14.66
CA THR A 242 -6.25 8.11 -15.85
C THR A 242 -5.48 6.81 -15.56
N VAL A 243 -4.82 6.71 -14.41
CA VAL A 243 -4.14 5.47 -13.98
C VAL A 243 -5.16 4.35 -13.79
N PHE A 244 -6.25 4.60 -13.06
CA PHE A 244 -7.30 3.62 -12.79
C PHE A 244 -7.96 3.10 -14.08
N SER A 245 -8.36 3.99 -15.00
CA SER A 245 -8.94 3.62 -16.29
C SER A 245 -7.92 2.88 -17.17
N GLY A 246 -6.63 3.20 -17.08
CA GLY A 246 -5.58 2.47 -17.79
C GLY A 246 -5.36 1.06 -17.25
N LEU A 247 -5.49 0.85 -15.93
CA LEU A 247 -5.44 -0.48 -15.32
C LEU A 247 -6.59 -1.37 -15.78
N HIS A 248 -7.78 -0.80 -15.98
CA HIS A 248 -8.91 -1.50 -16.59
C HIS A 248 -8.56 -2.03 -17.99
N ASP A 249 -8.00 -1.18 -18.85
CA ASP A 249 -7.60 -1.58 -20.20
C ASP A 249 -6.53 -2.69 -20.16
N LEU A 250 -5.54 -2.56 -19.29
CA LEU A 250 -4.48 -3.55 -19.09
C LEU A 250 -5.03 -4.90 -18.60
N HIS A 251 -6.00 -4.89 -17.69
CA HIS A 251 -6.67 -6.10 -17.21
C HIS A 251 -7.39 -6.84 -18.35
N LEU A 252 -8.02 -6.10 -19.25
CA LEU A 252 -8.69 -6.65 -20.43
C LEU A 252 -7.73 -7.11 -21.53
N GLY A 253 -6.42 -6.82 -21.41
CA GLY A 253 -5.41 -7.08 -22.44
C GLY A 253 -5.49 -6.08 -23.59
N ILE A 254 -6.02 -4.89 -23.35
CA ILE A 254 -6.09 -3.79 -24.31
C ILE A 254 -4.81 -2.98 -24.21
N ASN A 255 -4.09 -2.89 -25.32
CA ASN A 255 -2.91 -2.03 -25.42
C ASN A 255 -3.32 -0.69 -26.05
N SER A 256 -3.70 0.28 -25.22
CA SER A 256 -4.06 1.64 -25.63
C SER A 256 -3.22 2.69 -24.89
N THR A 257 -2.62 3.64 -25.58
CA THR A 257 -1.89 4.76 -24.95
C THR A 257 -2.82 5.92 -24.57
N GLY A 258 -4.14 5.76 -24.70
CA GLY A 258 -5.11 6.85 -24.58
C GLY A 258 -4.95 7.98 -25.61
N HIS A 259 -3.97 7.90 -26.52
CA HIS A 259 -3.54 8.97 -27.43
C HIS A 259 -3.96 8.73 -28.89
N SER A 260 -5.24 8.44 -29.13
CA SER A 260 -5.79 8.25 -30.49
C SER A 260 -5.13 7.13 -31.32
N GLU A 261 -4.29 6.29 -30.69
CA GLU A 261 -3.75 5.08 -31.31
C GLU A 261 -4.84 4.02 -31.39
N ALA A 262 -4.86 3.23 -32.47
CA ALA A 262 -5.77 2.10 -32.59
C ALA A 262 -5.43 1.09 -31.47
N PRO A 263 -6.41 0.65 -30.67
CA PRO A 263 -6.15 -0.32 -29.61
C PRO A 263 -5.54 -1.60 -30.20
N GLY A 264 -4.39 -1.99 -29.66
CA GLY A 264 -3.74 -3.27 -29.96
C GLY A 264 -4.09 -4.32 -28.90
N GLU A 265 -3.70 -5.57 -29.17
CA GLU A 265 -3.77 -6.65 -28.17
C GLU A 265 -2.47 -6.70 -27.36
N GLY A 266 -2.59 -6.72 -26.04
CA GLY A 266 -1.52 -6.96 -25.07
C GLY A 266 -1.82 -8.18 -24.19
N PRO A 267 -0.86 -8.61 -23.34
CA PRO A 267 -1.16 -9.63 -22.34
C PRO A 267 -2.20 -9.11 -21.35
N LYS A 268 -3.14 -9.97 -20.96
CA LYS A 268 -4.03 -9.70 -19.83
C LYS A 268 -3.23 -9.70 -18.53
N LEU A 269 -3.46 -8.69 -17.69
CA LEU A 269 -2.75 -8.52 -16.43
C LEU A 269 -3.69 -8.72 -15.25
N ASN A 270 -3.18 -9.30 -14.17
CA ASN A 270 -3.78 -9.20 -12.85
C ASN A 270 -3.41 -7.82 -12.30
N VAL A 271 -4.40 -7.03 -11.91
CA VAL A 271 -4.16 -5.67 -11.39
C VAL A 271 -4.92 -5.46 -10.10
N ALA A 272 -4.33 -4.75 -9.17
CA ALA A 272 -5.00 -4.21 -8.00
C ALA A 272 -4.71 -2.72 -7.89
N PHE A 273 -5.70 -1.96 -7.43
CA PHE A 273 -5.57 -0.55 -7.13
C PHE A 273 -6.06 -0.29 -5.70
N ALA A 274 -5.20 0.29 -4.87
CA ALA A 274 -5.54 0.70 -3.51
C ALA A 274 -5.31 2.21 -3.34
N GLU A 275 -6.35 2.93 -2.94
CA GLU A 275 -6.35 4.39 -2.87
C GLU A 275 -6.01 4.86 -1.44
N PHE A 276 -4.74 5.16 -1.17
CA PHE A 276 -4.31 5.60 0.16
C PHE A 276 -4.87 6.97 0.55
N SER A 277 -5.44 7.74 -0.38
CA SER A 277 -6.18 8.97 -0.08
C SER A 277 -7.23 8.74 1.02
N ARG A 278 -7.83 7.54 1.10
CA ARG A 278 -8.77 7.15 2.16
C ARG A 278 -8.17 7.19 3.56
N ILE A 279 -6.93 6.76 3.71
CA ILE A 279 -6.21 6.82 4.98
C ILE A 279 -5.97 8.29 5.35
N TRP A 280 -5.45 9.07 4.41
CA TRP A 280 -5.16 10.49 4.63
C TRP A 280 -6.41 11.31 4.95
N ASP A 281 -7.48 11.13 4.19
CA ASP A 281 -8.76 11.80 4.42
C ASP A 281 -9.35 11.41 5.78
N GLY A 282 -9.21 10.13 6.16
CA GLY A 282 -9.66 9.66 7.46
C GLY A 282 -8.87 10.23 8.63
N VAL A 283 -7.55 10.31 8.50
CA VAL A 283 -6.65 10.82 9.56
C VAL A 283 -6.73 12.34 9.67
N LEU A 284 -6.64 13.06 8.55
CA LEU A 284 -6.59 14.52 8.50
C LEU A 284 -7.98 15.18 8.52
N GLY A 285 -9.02 14.42 8.21
CA GLY A 285 -10.41 14.87 8.23
C GLY A 285 -11.01 14.92 9.63
N ALA A 286 -12.27 15.36 9.69
CA ALA A 286 -13.03 15.43 10.94
C ALA A 286 -13.69 14.09 11.34
N ASP A 287 -13.81 13.16 10.39
CA ASP A 287 -14.45 11.85 10.59
C ASP A 287 -13.69 10.78 9.79
N PRO A 288 -13.08 9.77 10.45
CA PRO A 288 -13.11 9.56 11.88
C PRO A 288 -12.08 10.41 12.66
N GLY A 289 -11.11 11.04 11.98
CA GLY A 289 -10.04 11.84 12.56
C GLY A 289 -8.89 11.01 13.14
N PHE A 290 -7.72 11.63 13.31
CA PHE A 290 -6.48 10.94 13.70
C PHE A 290 -6.58 10.15 15.03
N GLU A 291 -7.37 10.64 16.00
CA GLU A 291 -7.56 9.95 17.29
C GLU A 291 -8.22 8.58 17.12
N ALA A 292 -9.10 8.43 16.13
CA ALA A 292 -9.75 7.15 15.86
C ALA A 292 -8.78 6.09 15.32
N PHE A 293 -7.70 6.53 14.66
CA PHE A 293 -6.60 5.66 14.23
C PHE A 293 -5.62 5.36 15.38
N GLY A 294 -5.75 6.03 16.53
CA GLY A 294 -4.85 5.91 17.67
C GLY A 294 -3.75 6.96 17.74
N TYR A 295 -3.67 7.90 16.79
CA TYR A 295 -2.67 8.97 16.82
C TYR A 295 -3.03 10.03 17.87
N VAL A 296 -2.04 10.79 18.32
CA VAL A 296 -2.20 11.95 19.21
C VAL A 296 -1.96 13.29 18.50
N SER A 297 -1.36 13.25 17.31
CA SER A 297 -1.09 14.44 16.50
C SER A 297 -0.94 14.10 15.01
N THR A 298 -1.30 15.06 14.16
CA THR A 298 -1.00 15.06 12.72
C THR A 298 0.15 16.01 12.37
N ASP A 299 0.79 16.66 13.35
CA ASP A 299 2.03 17.39 13.12
C ASP A 299 3.19 16.40 12.93
N ALA A 300 4.31 16.88 12.39
CA ALA A 300 5.53 16.07 12.33
C ALA A 300 6.19 15.99 13.72
N CYS A 301 6.58 14.79 14.14
CA CYS A 301 7.32 14.58 15.39
C CYS A 301 8.72 15.22 15.35
N ILE A 302 9.39 15.15 14.20
CA ILE A 302 10.66 15.81 13.91
C ILE A 302 10.41 17.05 13.08
N THR A 303 10.96 18.18 13.53
CA THR A 303 10.85 19.47 12.84
C THR A 303 12.17 19.98 12.29
N ASP A 304 13.31 19.49 12.79
CA ASP A 304 14.64 19.76 12.23
C ASP A 304 14.95 18.82 11.07
N CYS A 305 14.35 19.13 9.92
CA CYS A 305 14.39 18.28 8.73
C CYS A 305 14.43 19.14 7.45
N SER A 306 15.20 18.67 6.49
CA SER A 306 15.42 19.28 5.18
C SER A 306 15.49 18.19 4.11
N ASP A 307 15.47 18.57 2.83
CA ASP A 307 15.55 17.63 1.70
C ASP A 307 16.85 16.79 1.64
N VAL A 308 17.83 17.10 2.49
CA VAL A 308 19.15 16.46 2.52
C VAL A 308 19.37 15.67 3.81
N PHE A 309 18.76 16.06 4.91
CA PHE A 309 19.00 15.45 6.22
C PHE A 309 17.89 15.82 7.20
N CYS A 310 17.50 14.85 8.03
CA CYS A 310 16.57 15.01 9.13
C CYS A 310 17.21 14.48 10.42
N SER A 311 17.22 15.33 11.45
CA SER A 311 17.92 15.08 12.71
C SER A 311 16.97 14.54 13.76
N THR A 312 17.40 13.57 14.55
CA THR A 312 16.68 13.16 15.78
C THR A 312 16.76 14.22 16.89
N GLU A 313 17.53 15.30 16.71
CA GLU A 313 17.62 16.39 17.69
C GLU A 313 16.29 17.12 17.82
N GLY A 314 15.77 17.21 19.06
CA GLY A 314 14.49 17.86 19.32
C GLY A 314 13.27 17.05 18.87
N MET A 315 13.43 15.77 18.55
CA MET A 315 12.32 14.84 18.31
C MET A 315 11.34 14.83 19.48
N CYS A 316 10.04 14.69 19.18
CA CYS A 316 8.99 14.56 20.18
C CYS A 316 9.19 13.31 21.10
N ASP A 317 8.54 13.32 22.26
CA ASP A 317 8.69 12.26 23.28
C ASP A 317 8.03 10.92 22.88
N ASP A 318 7.07 10.96 21.96
CA ASP A 318 6.22 9.82 21.58
C ASP A 318 6.07 9.73 20.05
N PRO A 319 7.15 9.41 19.31
CA PRO A 319 7.12 9.38 17.85
C PRO A 319 6.14 8.34 17.29
N GLU A 320 5.86 7.27 18.03
CA GLU A 320 5.00 6.17 17.57
C GLU A 320 3.53 6.58 17.40
N HIS A 321 3.07 7.63 18.10
CA HIS A 321 1.68 8.10 18.02
C HIS A 321 1.52 9.41 17.23
N PHE A 322 2.54 9.87 16.53
CA PHE A 322 2.44 10.98 15.57
C PHE A 322 2.22 10.41 14.17
N PHE A 323 1.21 10.91 13.45
CA PHE A 323 0.95 10.42 12.10
C PHE A 323 2.15 10.67 11.19
N TYR A 324 2.72 11.89 11.22
CA TYR A 324 3.93 12.22 10.51
C TYR A 324 5.15 12.11 11.43
N TYR A 325 6.13 11.32 11.01
CA TYR A 325 7.39 11.19 11.72
C TYR A 325 8.33 12.36 11.39
N ILE A 326 8.58 12.58 10.10
CA ILE A 326 9.21 13.79 9.55
C ILE A 326 8.17 14.56 8.70
N PRO A 327 8.41 15.84 8.34
CA PRO A 327 7.45 16.62 7.58
C PRO A 327 6.99 15.90 6.31
N GLY A 328 5.68 15.67 6.23
CA GLY A 328 5.03 15.07 5.07
C GLY A 328 5.31 13.57 4.87
N HIS A 329 5.94 12.86 5.80
CA HIS A 329 6.13 11.40 5.70
C HIS A 329 5.60 10.69 6.95
N PRO A 330 4.80 9.62 6.77
CA PRO A 330 4.20 8.93 7.89
C PRO A 330 5.25 8.22 8.76
N SER A 331 4.91 7.93 10.02
CA SER A 331 5.69 7.01 10.85
C SER A 331 5.65 5.58 10.32
N LYS A 332 6.49 4.70 10.85
CA LYS A 332 6.43 3.25 10.56
C LYS A 332 5.07 2.67 10.92
N GLU A 333 4.39 3.18 11.95
CA GLU A 333 3.02 2.79 12.29
C GLU A 333 2.03 3.23 11.20
N GLY A 334 2.26 4.40 10.61
CA GLY A 334 1.56 4.88 9.42
C GLY A 334 1.80 3.99 8.19
N HIS A 335 3.03 3.56 7.96
CA HIS A 335 3.35 2.60 6.90
C HIS A 335 2.73 1.23 7.14
N ARG A 336 2.64 0.77 8.40
CA ARG A 336 1.96 -0.47 8.75
C ARG A 336 0.47 -0.42 8.40
N ILE A 337 -0.23 0.69 8.68
CA ILE A 337 -1.64 0.81 8.28
C ILE A 337 -1.83 0.95 6.77
N MET A 338 -0.84 1.48 6.04
CA MET A 338 -0.85 1.44 4.57
C MET A 338 -0.74 -0.02 4.07
N ALA A 339 0.13 -0.83 4.68
CA ALA A 339 0.22 -2.26 4.36
C ALA A 339 -1.09 -3.00 4.68
N ASP A 340 -1.66 -2.79 5.88
CA ASP A 340 -2.95 -3.36 6.27
C ASP A 340 -4.06 -2.97 5.29
N TYR A 341 -4.07 -1.72 4.81
CA TYR A 341 -5.08 -1.24 3.86
C TYR A 341 -4.98 -1.98 2.52
N VAL A 342 -3.77 -2.14 1.99
CA VAL A 342 -3.55 -2.94 0.77
C VAL A 342 -4.01 -4.39 0.97
N GLU A 343 -3.66 -5.01 2.10
CA GLU A 343 -4.10 -6.37 2.41
C GLU A 343 -5.63 -6.47 2.48
N GLU A 344 -6.32 -5.49 3.08
CA GLU A 344 -7.78 -5.41 3.08
C GLU A 344 -8.35 -5.24 1.67
N VAL A 345 -7.74 -4.43 0.80
CA VAL A 345 -8.16 -4.30 -0.61
C VAL A 345 -8.05 -5.63 -1.33
N LEU A 346 -6.91 -6.32 -1.18
CA LEU A 346 -6.65 -7.57 -1.86
C LEU A 346 -7.54 -8.72 -1.36
N ASP A 347 -7.94 -8.71 -0.09
CA ASP A 347 -8.87 -9.70 0.48
C ASP A 347 -10.33 -9.39 0.14
N ARG A 348 -10.75 -8.11 0.21
CA ARG A 348 -12.17 -7.73 0.23
C ARG A 348 -12.70 -7.20 -1.09
N CYS A 349 -11.84 -6.63 -1.94
CA CYS A 349 -12.25 -5.95 -3.17
C CYS A 349 -12.03 -6.80 -4.44
N GLY A 350 -12.11 -8.12 -4.33
CA GLY A 350 -12.05 -9.03 -5.47
C GLY A 350 -13.18 -8.78 -6.48
N GLU A 351 -12.84 -8.69 -7.76
CA GLU A 351 -13.86 -8.71 -8.83
C GLU A 351 -14.56 -10.07 -8.87
N ALA A 352 -15.89 -10.04 -9.00
CA ALA A 352 -16.76 -11.22 -8.98
C ALA A 352 -16.85 -11.94 -10.34
#